data_AF-A0A7V8J555-F1
#
_entry.id   AF-A0A7V8J555-F1
#
_cell.length_a   1.000
_cell.length_b   1.000
_cell.length_c   1.000
_cell.angle_alpha   90.00
_cell.angle_beta   90.00
_cell.angle_gamma   90.00
#
_symmetry.space_group_name_H-M   'P 1'
#
loop_
_entity.id
_entity.type
_entity.pdbx_description
1 polymer ?
#
loop_
_entity_poly.entity_id
_entity_poly.type
_entity_poly.pdbx_seq_one_letter_code
_entity_poly.pdbx_strand_id
1 'polypeptide(L)'
;MIENQTQDIQAPVKMKPAARHVWIRDWIRQNGGADVLNSEFVSAYVKATGAPYKAVGFGADRCRQLGRDLSELFQQGQLQRFRISLTEHHMGMPNWVYVYEL
;
A
#
# COMPACT_ATOMS: atom_id res chain seq x y z
N MET A 1 39.13 18.43 2.51
CA MET A 1 38.95 16.96 2.48
C MET A 1 37.59 16.68 3.07
N ILE A 2 36.74 16.00 2.31
CA ILE A 2 35.29 15.97 2.47
C ILE A 2 34.92 14.99 3.59
N GLU A 3 34.17 15.45 4.59
CA GLU A 3 33.55 14.61 5.61
C GLU A 3 32.52 13.69 4.96
N ASN A 4 32.83 12.41 4.84
CA ASN A 4 31.84 11.38 4.53
C ASN A 4 30.99 11.15 5.79
N GLN A 5 29.93 11.95 5.93
CA GLN A 5 28.83 11.62 6.82
C GLN A 5 28.05 10.45 6.19
N THR A 6 28.45 9.23 6.53
CA THR A 6 27.61 8.05 6.35
C THR A 6 26.37 8.28 7.22
N GLN A 7 25.29 8.73 6.59
CA GLN A 7 23.99 8.83 7.24
C GLN A 7 23.62 7.44 7.76
N ASP A 8 23.55 7.32 9.09
CA ASP A 8 22.97 6.17 9.76
C ASP A 8 21.58 5.93 9.17
N ILE A 9 21.45 4.86 8.39
CA ILE A 9 20.16 4.37 7.92
C ILE A 9 19.48 3.75 9.14
N GLN A 10 18.86 4.60 9.97
CA GLN A 10 17.91 4.14 10.96
C GLN A 10 16.84 3.33 10.21
N ALA A 11 16.84 2.01 10.40
CA ALA A 11 15.76 1.16 9.92
C ALA A 11 14.45 1.78 10.42
N PRO A 12 13.49 2.12 9.53
CA PRO A 12 12.28 2.79 9.96
C PRO A 12 11.57 1.91 10.98
N VAL A 13 11.25 2.48 12.15
CA VAL A 13 10.48 1.80 13.19
C VAL A 13 9.18 1.33 12.55
N LYS A 14 9.06 0.01 12.37
CA LYS A 14 7.94 -0.59 11.65
C LYS A 14 6.64 -0.32 12.41
N MET A 15 5.72 0.39 11.79
CA MET A 15 4.46 0.79 12.41
C MET A 15 3.66 -0.46 12.86
N LYS A 16 3.06 -0.41 14.05
CA LYS A 16 2.23 -1.52 14.59
C LYS A 16 0.96 -1.73 13.75
N PRO A 17 0.39 -2.96 13.68
CA PRO A 17 -0.78 -3.26 12.86
C PRO A 17 -1.96 -2.31 13.06
N ALA A 18 -2.38 -2.08 14.31
CA ALA A 18 -3.50 -1.19 14.61
C ALA A 18 -3.30 0.25 14.08
N ALA A 19 -2.08 0.77 14.14
CA ALA A 19 -1.76 2.09 13.62
C ALA A 19 -1.78 2.12 12.07
N ARG A 20 -1.32 1.05 11.41
CA ARG A 20 -1.42 0.93 9.94
C ARG A 20 -2.88 0.87 9.49
N HIS A 21 -3.73 0.18 10.23
CA HIS A 21 -5.16 0.07 9.95
C HIS A 21 -5.87 1.42 10.05
N VAL A 22 -5.55 2.21 11.09
CA VAL A 22 -6.02 3.59 11.22
C VAL A 22 -5.57 4.41 10.00
N TRP A 23 -4.29 4.36 9.67
CA TRP A 23 -3.73 5.09 8.54
C TRP A 23 -4.44 4.76 7.22
N ILE A 24 -4.68 3.47 6.94
CA ILE A 24 -5.38 3.03 5.71
C ILE A 24 -6.78 3.65 5.63
N ARG A 25 -7.57 3.56 6.71
CA ARG A 25 -8.94 4.09 6.71
C ARG A 25 -8.95 5.61 6.57
N ASP A 26 -8.00 6.30 7.20
CA ASP A 26 -7.90 7.75 7.10
C ASP A 26 -7.50 8.19 5.69
N TRP A 27 -6.59 7.45 5.05
CA TRP A 27 -6.24 7.68 3.65
C TRP A 27 -7.43 7.48 2.72
N ILE A 28 -8.17 6.37 2.86
CA ILE A 28 -9.36 6.08 2.04
C ILE A 28 -10.46 7.12 2.28
N ARG A 29 -10.66 7.58 3.52
CA ARG A 29 -11.63 8.64 3.83
C ARG A 29 -11.32 9.95 3.10
N GLN A 30 -10.04 10.28 2.94
CA GLN A 30 -9.59 11.52 2.34
C GLN A 30 -9.52 11.47 0.81
N ASN A 31 -9.22 10.29 0.24
CA ASN A 31 -8.87 10.15 -1.18
C ASN A 31 -9.85 9.25 -1.97
N GLY A 32 -10.80 8.61 -1.29
CA GLY A 32 -11.71 7.63 -1.87
C GLY A 32 -11.14 6.21 -1.88
N GLY A 33 -11.84 5.31 -2.59
CA GLY A 33 -11.49 3.90 -2.68
C GLY A 33 -10.06 3.65 -3.18
N ALA A 34 -9.45 2.58 -2.70
CA ALA A 34 -8.06 2.25 -3.00
C ALA A 34 -7.85 0.78 -3.33
N ASP A 35 -6.84 0.49 -4.14
CA ASP A 35 -6.43 -0.86 -4.50
C ASP A 35 -4.90 -0.97 -4.57
N VAL A 36 -4.40 -2.21 -4.69
CA VAL A 36 -2.96 -2.50 -4.65
C VAL A 36 -2.20 -2.12 -5.93
N LEU A 37 -2.89 -1.68 -6.98
CA LEU A 37 -2.33 -1.14 -8.22
C LEU A 37 -2.30 0.39 -8.22
N ASN A 38 -2.97 1.05 -7.27
CA ASN A 38 -2.87 2.50 -7.06
C ASN A 38 -1.48 2.85 -6.50
N SER A 39 -0.60 3.36 -7.38
CA SER A 39 0.80 3.65 -7.04
C SER A 39 0.95 4.74 -5.98
N GLU A 40 0.08 5.74 -5.98
CA GLU A 40 0.07 6.81 -4.99
C GLU A 40 -0.26 6.25 -3.60
N PHE A 41 -1.32 5.45 -3.50
CA PHE A 41 -1.72 4.79 -2.26
C PHE A 41 -0.62 3.87 -1.72
N VAL A 42 -0.06 3.01 -2.58
CA VAL A 42 1.01 2.09 -2.19
C VAL A 42 2.25 2.83 -1.70
N SER A 43 2.70 3.86 -2.45
CA SER A 43 3.87 4.65 -2.10
C SER A 43 3.67 5.40 -0.78
N ALA A 44 2.50 6.04 -0.61
CA ALA A 44 2.15 6.72 0.62
C ALA A 44 2.13 5.76 1.83
N TYR A 45 1.56 4.56 1.65
CA TYR A 45 1.53 3.54 2.71
C TYR A 45 2.94 3.08 3.09
N VAL A 46 3.80 2.77 2.11
CA VAL A 46 5.19 2.34 2.36
C VAL A 46 5.96 3.42 3.11
N LYS A 47 5.85 4.68 2.64
CA LYS A 47 6.51 5.83 3.26
C LYS A 47 6.03 6.07 4.70
N ALA A 48 4.73 5.97 4.94
CA ALA A 48 4.15 6.21 6.27
C ALA A 48 4.43 5.09 7.26
N THR A 49 4.46 3.84 6.80
CA THR A 49 4.48 2.66 7.69
C THR A 49 5.86 2.00 7.82
N GLY A 50 6.78 2.28 6.89
CA GLY A 50 8.04 1.56 6.77
C GLY A 50 7.86 0.10 6.34
N ALA A 51 6.73 -0.24 5.71
CA ALA A 51 6.45 -1.61 5.29
C ALA A 51 7.43 -2.08 4.19
N PRO A 52 7.95 -3.32 4.27
CA PRO A 52 8.78 -3.88 3.21
C PRO A 52 8.02 -3.97 1.88
N TYR A 53 8.68 -3.54 0.81
CA TYR A 53 8.14 -3.56 -0.54
C TYR A 53 9.20 -4.07 -1.53
N LYS A 54 8.73 -4.50 -2.70
CA LYS A 54 9.59 -4.77 -3.85
C LYS A 54 9.31 -3.73 -4.92
N ALA A 55 10.33 -2.93 -5.22
CA ALA A 55 10.28 -1.96 -6.31
C ALA A 55 10.01 -2.67 -7.65
N VAL A 56 9.16 -2.07 -8.49
CA VAL A 56 8.93 -2.54 -9.87
C VAL A 56 9.19 -1.39 -10.85
N GLY A 57 9.64 -1.72 -12.06
CA GLY A 57 9.94 -0.71 -13.08
C GLY A 57 8.71 -0.03 -13.67
N PHE A 58 7.51 -0.58 -13.45
CA PHE A 58 6.25 -0.04 -13.95
C PHE A 58 5.09 -0.38 -13.01
N GLY A 59 4.23 0.59 -12.75
CA GLY A 59 3.06 0.47 -11.87
C GLY A 59 3.38 0.63 -10.38
N ALA A 60 2.45 0.19 -9.52
CA ALA A 60 2.61 0.23 -8.08
C ALA A 60 3.62 -0.82 -7.58
N ASP A 61 4.42 -0.43 -6.59
CA ASP A 61 5.33 -1.33 -5.90
C ASP A 61 4.61 -2.49 -5.22
N ARG A 62 5.27 -3.65 -5.13
CA ARG A 62 4.65 -4.82 -4.50
C ARG A 62 4.85 -4.78 -2.99
N CYS A 63 3.81 -4.37 -2.27
CA CYS A 63 3.78 -4.39 -0.80
C CYS A 63 2.89 -5.54 -0.28
N ARG A 64 3.49 -6.68 0.07
CA ARG A 64 2.74 -7.84 0.61
C ARG A 64 2.05 -7.54 1.93
N GLN A 65 2.61 -6.63 2.75
CA GLN A 65 2.02 -6.25 4.02
C GLN A 65 0.73 -5.46 3.82
N LEU A 66 0.68 -4.55 2.84
CA LEU A 66 -0.52 -3.77 2.52
C LEU A 66 -1.71 -4.68 2.18
N GLY A 67 -1.49 -5.69 1.33
CA GLY A 67 -2.55 -6.65 0.98
C GLY A 67 -3.08 -7.45 2.17
N ARG A 68 -2.24 -7.73 3.17
CA ARG A 68 -2.66 -8.40 4.42
C ARG A 68 -3.50 -7.46 5.28
N ASP A 69 -3.04 -6.25 5.52
CA ASP A 69 -3.76 -5.25 6.31
C ASP A 69 -5.13 -4.93 5.69
N LEU A 70 -5.22 -4.77 4.37
CA LEU A 70 -6.50 -4.59 3.66
C LEU A 70 -7.44 -5.79 3.82
N SER A 71 -6.90 -7.01 3.74
CA SER A 71 -7.69 -8.23 3.92
C SER A 71 -8.22 -8.35 5.36
N GLU A 72 -7.40 -8.01 6.35
CA GLU A 72 -7.79 -8.00 7.77
C GLU A 72 -8.89 -6.95 8.03
N LEU A 73 -8.74 -5.74 7.49
CA LEU A 73 -9.75 -4.68 7.59
C LEU A 73 -11.09 -5.09 6.98
N PHE A 74 -11.06 -5.75 5.81
CA PHE A 74 -12.27 -6.31 5.20
C PHE A 74 -12.90 -7.40 6.07
N GLN A 75 -12.11 -8.34 6.59
CA GLN A 75 -12.61 -9.40 7.48
C GLN A 75 -13.22 -8.86 8.78
N GLN A 76 -12.74 -7.71 9.26
CA GLN A 76 -13.27 -7.03 10.44
C GLN A 76 -14.50 -6.15 10.13
N GLY A 77 -14.97 -6.11 8.88
CA GLY A 77 -16.10 -5.25 8.46
C GLY A 77 -15.78 -3.76 8.49
N GLN A 78 -14.50 -3.38 8.49
CA GLN A 78 -14.05 -1.99 8.54
C GLN A 78 -13.81 -1.37 7.16
N LEU A 79 -13.77 -2.21 6.12
CA LEU A 79 -13.76 -1.82 4.72
C LEU A 79 -14.70 -2.74 3.96
N GLN A 80 -15.37 -2.20 2.95
CA GLN A 80 -16.00 -2.98 1.89
C GLN A 80 -14.97 -3.36 0.83
N ARG A 81 -15.18 -4.49 0.15
CA ARG A 81 -14.29 -4.97 -0.92
C ARG A 81 -15.08 -5.33 -2.16
N PHE A 82 -14.73 -4.71 -3.27
CA PHE A 82 -15.33 -4.93 -4.58
C PHE A 82 -14.31 -5.47 -5.56
N ARG A 83 -14.74 -6.24 -6.55
CA ARG A 83 -13.89 -6.68 -7.66
C ARG A 83 -14.20 -5.83 -8.88
N ILE A 84 -13.20 -5.12 -9.38
CA ILE A 84 -13.29 -4.41 -10.66
C ILE A 84 -12.53 -5.18 -11.74
N SER A 85 -13.08 -5.22 -12.94
CA SER A 85 -12.38 -5.72 -14.12
C SER A 85 -11.51 -4.60 -14.68
N LEU A 86 -10.30 -4.93 -15.07
CA LEU A 86 -9.38 -3.99 -15.71
C LEU A 86 -9.55 -4.12 -17.23
N THR A 87 -9.66 -2.97 -17.90
CA THR A 87 -9.83 -2.88 -19.36
C THR A 87 -8.50 -2.95 -20.10
N GLU A 88 -7.42 -2.57 -19.44
CA GLU A 88 -6.07 -2.61 -20.00
C GLU A 88 -5.46 -4.01 -19.82
N HIS A 89 -5.00 -4.61 -20.92
CA HIS A 89 -4.42 -5.95 -20.93
C HIS A 89 -2.93 -5.91 -21.26
N HIS A 90 -2.15 -5.20 -20.45
CA HIS A 90 -0.70 -5.22 -20.57
C HIS A 90 -0.11 -6.56 -20.10
N MET A 91 1.00 -6.98 -20.72
CA MET A 91 1.67 -8.23 -20.35
C MET A 91 2.09 -8.20 -18.87
N GLY A 92 1.52 -9.10 -18.07
CA GLY A 92 1.78 -9.19 -16.62
C GLY A 92 0.88 -8.34 -15.73
N MET A 93 -0.06 -7.58 -16.30
CA MET A 93 -1.12 -6.90 -15.56
C MET A 93 -2.27 -7.89 -15.27
N PRO A 94 -2.86 -7.87 -14.06
CA PRO A 94 -4.01 -8.72 -13.78
C PRO A 94 -5.23 -8.27 -14.57
N ASN A 95 -6.19 -9.19 -14.79
CA ASN A 95 -7.46 -8.87 -15.46
C ASN A 95 -8.48 -8.20 -14.53
N TRP A 96 -8.24 -8.23 -13.22
CA TRP A 96 -9.11 -7.67 -12.22
C TRP A 96 -8.30 -7.31 -10.97
N VAL A 97 -8.84 -6.40 -10.16
CA VAL A 97 -8.26 -6.05 -8.86
C VAL A 97 -9.37 -5.89 -7.83
N TYR A 98 -9.02 -6.10 -6.56
CA TYR A 98 -9.89 -5.75 -5.44
C TYR A 98 -9.72 -4.27 -5.08
N VAL A 99 -10.81 -3.53 -5.09
CA VAL A 99 -10.91 -2.16 -4.57
C VAL A 99 -11.52 -2.21 -3.17
N TYR A 100 -11.00 -1.37 -2.29
CA TYR A 100 -11.42 -1.25 -0.91
C TYR A 100 -11.96 0.15 -0.64
N GLU A 101 -13.13 0.22 -0.01
CA GLU A 101 -13.84 1.46 0.33
C GLU A 101 -14.34 1.38 1.78
N LEU A 102 -14.73 2.52 2.36
CA LEU A 102 -15.31 2.57 3.71
C LEU A 102 -16.77 2.10 3.72
#